data_AF-A0A959KMN9-F1
#
_entry.id   AF-A0A959KMN9-F1
#
_cell.length_a   1.000
_cell.length_b   1.000
_cell.length_c   1.000
_cell.angle_alpha   90.00
_cell.angle_beta   90.00
_cell.angle_gamma   90.00
#
_symmetry.space_group_name_H-M   'P 1'
#
loop_
_entity.id
_entity.type
_entity.pdbx_description
1 polymer ?
#
loop_
_entity_poly.entity_id
_entity_poly.type
_entity_poly.pdbx_seq_one_letter_code
_entity_poly.pdbx_strand_id
1 'polypeptide(L)'
;MQEEAIAQLFYRALIKTEEQAGPASERIGRLHHLLLQLFVERTQRERLHFSTLFARMSYAFQQHQVPRSQQFHLHHFRKEARALLDGRRVDDPEELYRYGLGALAGAVQAFYGVPLPEELQSAAQTLPSRSRETIEIRSFYGDLPVLLVGEDPERHQLLACREASPEHTFRVQFNLADRNDYLAPSLRALRAAMSWPVTAHLLDVEVDAAGLYRPAGLVIEPDFLVDVSAISECFKPEGADPVWYLLKKFLPFQTTKYLLLGNIANFFLDELMSNPQATFRETFERVFHLNPLGFSLLPDREVREIMDRSQRHFLSLKQVLARDFPEKGIQAEESFLEPTFYSNRYGLQGRLDVFHQGPDSTAIVELKSGKAFRPNIHGISSSHFTQTLLYDLLIRSTFSEKLDPLNFILYSAQEVDQLKYAPRVKAQQQEALQLRNLLVAAEYCLADAFAHEGAPPLEDSAAARLLLRIRPESYPQSSGFGRSDLEHFSSVLHQLRPLEWKYFLAYSGFIAREHRLAKTGKPGEGRNLGQAGLWRCTWAEKNEAYELLGHLRLVDNRAGEADP
;
A
#
# COMPACT_ATOMS: atom_id res chain seq x y z
N MET A 1 22.77 3.06 -29.19
CA MET A 1 22.34 4.29 -29.90
C MET A 1 21.35 5.13 -29.09
N GLN A 2 20.16 4.63 -28.70
CA GLN A 2 19.19 5.45 -27.94
C GLN A 2 19.64 5.75 -26.50
N GLU A 3 20.14 4.76 -25.75
CA GLU A 3 20.58 4.95 -24.36
C GLU A 3 21.81 5.86 -24.23
N GLU A 4 22.75 5.75 -25.16
CA GLU A 4 23.93 6.62 -25.22
C GLU A 4 23.55 8.09 -25.49
N ALA A 5 22.60 8.33 -26.40
CA ALA A 5 22.08 9.67 -26.66
C ALA A 5 21.39 10.26 -25.41
N ILE A 6 20.63 9.46 -24.68
CA ILE A 6 19.99 9.88 -23.42
C ILE A 6 21.04 10.23 -22.37
N ALA A 7 22.07 9.39 -22.20
CA ALA A 7 23.17 9.67 -21.29
C ALA A 7 23.89 10.99 -21.63
N GLN A 8 24.18 11.22 -22.92
CA GLN A 8 24.77 12.48 -23.40
C GLN A 8 23.87 13.69 -23.14
N LEU A 9 22.55 13.56 -23.26
CA LEU A 9 21.60 14.63 -22.93
C LEU A 9 21.64 14.96 -21.43
N PHE A 10 21.67 13.96 -20.55
CA PHE A 10 21.80 14.20 -19.12
C PHE A 10 23.15 14.82 -18.77
N TYR A 11 24.26 14.34 -19.33
CA TYR A 11 25.56 14.95 -19.12
C TYR A 11 25.62 16.41 -19.58
N ARG A 12 25.10 16.72 -20.77
CA ARG A 12 24.99 18.12 -21.25
C ARG A 12 24.13 18.97 -20.33
N ALA A 13 23.02 18.42 -19.81
CA ALA A 13 22.17 19.13 -18.86
C ALA A 13 22.90 19.42 -17.54
N LEU A 14 23.69 18.48 -17.03
CA LEU A 14 24.54 18.65 -15.84
C LEU A 14 25.60 19.74 -16.07
N ILE A 15 26.37 19.67 -17.16
CA ILE A 15 27.39 20.67 -17.51
C ILE A 15 26.77 22.06 -17.65
N LYS A 16 25.61 22.17 -18.31
CA LYS A 16 24.89 23.45 -18.45
C LYS A 16 24.48 24.05 -17.10
N THR A 17 24.27 23.24 -16.05
CA THR A 17 24.01 23.80 -14.71
C THR A 17 25.23 24.48 -14.09
N GLU A 18 26.45 24.08 -14.48
CA GLU A 18 27.69 24.77 -14.05
C GLU A 18 27.89 26.09 -14.79
N GLU A 19 27.57 26.12 -16.09
CA GLU A 19 27.71 27.32 -16.94
C GLU A 19 26.73 28.43 -16.59
N GLN A 20 25.54 28.08 -16.08
CA GLN A 20 24.50 29.04 -15.74
C GLN A 20 24.70 29.61 -14.34
N ALA A 21 25.31 30.80 -14.26
CA ALA A 21 25.46 31.56 -13.03
C ALA A 21 24.12 31.79 -12.32
N GLY A 22 24.09 31.62 -11.00
CA GLY A 22 22.92 31.83 -10.16
C GLY A 22 23.14 31.36 -8.72
N PRO A 23 22.24 31.69 -7.79
CA PRO A 23 22.31 31.24 -6.41
C PRO A 23 22.42 29.70 -6.32
N ALA A 24 23.17 29.19 -5.35
CA ALA A 24 23.30 27.75 -5.11
C ALA A 24 21.95 27.03 -5.00
N SER A 25 20.96 27.65 -4.37
CA SER A 25 19.61 27.11 -4.21
C SER A 25 18.90 26.86 -5.54
N GLU A 26 19.05 27.77 -6.52
CA GLU A 26 18.46 27.60 -7.85
C GLU A 26 19.15 26.48 -8.62
N ARG A 27 20.49 26.44 -8.56
CA ARG A 27 21.29 25.38 -9.19
C ARG A 27 21.00 24.00 -8.59
N ILE A 28 20.87 23.89 -7.27
CA ILE A 28 20.40 22.68 -6.58
C ILE A 28 18.99 22.32 -7.01
N GLY A 29 18.08 23.30 -7.17
CA GLY A 29 16.75 23.07 -7.70
C GLY A 29 16.75 22.44 -9.08
N ARG A 30 17.63 22.90 -9.98
CA ARG A 30 17.83 22.30 -11.31
C ARG A 30 18.39 20.88 -11.23
N LEU A 31 19.40 20.63 -10.39
CA LEU A 31 19.93 19.27 -10.17
C LEU A 31 18.86 18.33 -9.58
N HIS A 32 18.06 18.78 -8.63
CA HIS A 32 16.96 18.01 -8.07
C HIS A 32 15.88 17.72 -9.14
N HIS A 33 15.64 18.65 -10.07
CA HIS A 33 14.77 18.39 -11.21
C HIS A 33 15.37 17.35 -12.18
N LEU A 34 16.67 17.42 -12.46
CA LEU A 34 17.38 16.42 -13.27
C LEU A 34 17.37 15.04 -12.60
N LEU A 35 17.49 14.97 -11.27
CA LEU A 35 17.30 13.75 -10.50
C LEU A 35 15.92 13.14 -10.76
N LEU A 36 14.86 13.95 -10.63
CA LEU A 36 13.49 13.50 -10.92
C LEU A 36 13.36 12.97 -12.35
N GLN A 37 13.86 13.72 -13.34
CA GLN A 37 13.81 13.34 -14.75
C GLN A 37 14.58 12.05 -15.04
N LEU A 38 15.77 11.87 -14.46
CA LEU A 38 16.57 10.66 -14.61
C LEU A 38 15.80 9.42 -14.14
N PHE A 39 15.22 9.47 -12.94
CA PHE A 39 14.45 8.35 -12.43
C PHE A 39 13.10 8.17 -13.13
N VAL A 40 12.46 9.23 -13.62
CA VAL A 40 11.29 9.11 -14.52
C VAL A 40 11.68 8.38 -15.80
N GLU A 41 12.75 8.80 -16.46
CA GLU A 41 13.23 8.20 -17.70
C GLU A 41 13.61 6.72 -17.51
N ARG A 42 14.27 6.39 -16.39
CA ARG A 42 14.63 5.00 -16.07
C ARG A 42 13.45 4.11 -15.70
N THR A 43 12.30 4.67 -15.28
CA THR A 43 11.13 3.87 -14.89
C THR A 43 9.89 4.08 -15.76
N GLN A 44 9.99 4.82 -16.87
CA GLN A 44 8.82 5.18 -17.67
C GLN A 44 8.26 4.01 -18.49
N ARG A 45 9.11 3.05 -18.86
CA ARG A 45 8.73 1.89 -19.70
C ARG A 45 7.85 0.92 -18.92
N GLU A 46 8.11 0.83 -17.62
CA GLU A 46 7.45 -0.04 -16.66
C GLU A 46 6.00 0.39 -16.41
N ARG A 47 5.71 1.70 -16.57
CA ARG A 47 4.39 2.29 -16.29
C ARG A 47 3.86 1.90 -14.90
N LEU A 48 4.78 1.66 -13.96
CA LEU A 48 4.47 1.45 -12.56
C LEU A 48 4.27 2.80 -11.88
N HIS A 49 3.24 2.87 -11.03
CA HIS A 49 2.99 4.05 -10.23
C HIS A 49 3.86 4.03 -8.96
N PHE A 50 4.55 5.14 -8.69
CA PHE A 50 5.33 5.36 -7.47
C PHE A 50 4.83 6.65 -6.82
N SER A 51 4.36 6.56 -5.57
CA SER A 51 3.85 7.70 -4.81
C SER A 51 4.96 8.59 -4.25
N THR A 52 6.18 8.03 -4.11
CA THR A 52 7.35 8.72 -3.62
C THR A 52 8.53 8.57 -4.58
N LEU A 53 9.40 9.59 -4.62
CA LEU A 53 10.68 9.47 -5.32
C LEU A 53 11.56 8.38 -4.68
N PHE A 54 11.45 8.16 -3.36
CA PHE A 54 12.17 7.09 -2.67
C PHE A 54 11.90 5.72 -3.27
N ALA A 55 10.63 5.35 -3.45
CA ALA A 55 10.28 4.04 -3.97
C ALA A 55 10.67 3.88 -5.44
N ARG A 56 10.49 4.95 -6.23
CA ARG A 56 10.94 4.97 -7.63
C ARG A 56 12.45 4.75 -7.73
N MET A 57 13.23 5.43 -6.89
CA MET A 57 14.68 5.24 -6.82
C MET A 57 15.03 3.82 -6.39
N SER A 58 14.42 3.32 -5.31
CA SER A 58 14.65 1.98 -4.79
C SER A 58 14.36 0.90 -5.83
N TYR A 59 13.28 1.05 -6.59
CA TYR A 59 12.95 0.19 -7.71
C TYR A 59 14.02 0.24 -8.81
N ALA A 60 14.37 1.43 -9.31
CA ALA A 60 15.35 1.59 -10.36
C ALA A 60 16.75 1.08 -9.97
N PHE A 61 17.13 1.26 -8.70
CA PHE A 61 18.38 0.74 -8.15
C PHE A 61 18.44 -0.78 -8.18
N GLN A 62 17.35 -1.44 -7.83
CA GLN A 62 17.25 -2.90 -7.89
C GLN A 62 17.28 -3.39 -9.34
N GLN A 63 16.51 -2.77 -10.24
CA GLN A 63 16.44 -3.18 -11.65
C GLN A 63 17.78 -3.03 -12.39
N HIS A 64 18.54 -1.98 -12.08
CA HIS A 64 19.81 -1.70 -12.75
C HIS A 64 21.04 -2.05 -11.91
N GLN A 65 20.86 -2.75 -10.78
CA GLN A 65 21.93 -3.20 -9.89
C GLN A 65 22.91 -2.07 -9.52
N VAL A 66 22.38 -0.87 -9.26
CA VAL A 66 23.20 0.31 -8.94
C VAL A 66 23.99 0.06 -7.65
N PRO A 67 25.30 0.36 -7.59
CA PRO A 67 26.11 0.11 -6.39
C PRO A 67 25.57 0.82 -5.13
N ARG A 68 25.66 0.16 -3.96
CA ARG A 68 25.14 0.72 -2.69
C ARG A 68 25.73 2.09 -2.33
N SER A 69 27.00 2.33 -2.66
CA SER A 69 27.65 3.64 -2.50
C SER A 69 26.92 4.73 -3.30
N GLN A 70 26.64 4.44 -4.56
CA GLN A 70 25.93 5.35 -5.45
C GLN A 70 24.48 5.59 -5.00
N GLN A 71 23.78 4.55 -4.53
CA GLN A 71 22.44 4.69 -3.97
C GLN A 71 22.42 5.64 -2.76
N PHE A 72 23.38 5.50 -1.85
CA PHE A 72 23.53 6.37 -0.69
C PHE A 72 23.71 7.83 -1.10
N HIS A 73 24.62 8.12 -2.04
CA HIS A 73 24.88 9.48 -2.48
C HIS A 73 23.63 10.15 -3.07
N LEU A 74 22.88 9.41 -3.90
CA LEU A 74 21.66 9.91 -4.50
C LEU A 74 20.55 10.15 -3.48
N HIS A 75 20.38 9.24 -2.51
CA HIS A 75 19.40 9.43 -1.45
C HIS A 75 19.76 10.60 -0.52
N HIS A 76 21.03 10.76 -0.17
CA HIS A 76 21.52 11.90 0.59
C HIS A 76 21.25 13.22 -0.14
N PHE A 77 21.67 13.33 -1.41
CA PHE A 77 21.43 14.52 -2.21
C PHE A 77 19.93 14.82 -2.33
N ARG A 78 19.10 13.82 -2.64
CA ARG A 78 17.63 13.96 -2.70
C ARG A 78 17.09 14.61 -1.43
N LYS A 79 17.48 14.10 -0.26
CA LYS A 79 16.95 14.54 1.03
C LYS A 79 17.37 15.98 1.34
N GLU A 80 18.66 16.28 1.24
CA GLU A 80 19.20 17.61 1.57
C GLU A 80 18.75 18.67 0.57
N ALA A 81 18.71 18.34 -0.73
CA ALA A 81 18.17 19.23 -1.75
C ALA A 81 16.69 19.53 -1.50
N ARG A 82 15.90 18.52 -1.13
CA ARG A 82 14.50 18.72 -0.78
C ARG A 82 14.33 19.61 0.45
N ALA A 83 15.14 19.40 1.49
CA ALA A 83 15.13 20.23 2.69
C ALA A 83 15.40 21.70 2.36
N LEU A 84 16.41 21.98 1.53
CA LEU A 84 16.72 23.34 1.07
C LEU A 84 15.57 23.97 0.29
N LEU A 85 14.98 23.23 -0.67
CA LEU A 85 13.87 23.70 -1.50
C LEU A 85 12.59 23.96 -0.69
N ASP A 86 12.40 23.23 0.42
CA ASP A 86 11.33 23.46 1.38
C ASP A 86 11.66 24.60 2.39
N GLY A 87 12.74 25.36 2.15
CA GLY A 87 13.12 26.54 2.93
C GLY A 87 13.90 26.24 4.22
N ARG A 88 14.38 25.01 4.41
CA ARG A 88 15.23 24.68 5.56
C ARG A 88 16.67 25.14 5.33
N ARG A 89 17.34 25.50 6.41
CA ARG A 89 18.75 25.89 6.38
C ARG A 89 19.61 24.67 6.06
N VAL A 90 20.49 24.83 5.08
CA VAL A 90 21.61 23.93 4.79
C VAL A 90 22.89 24.71 5.07
N ASP A 91 23.87 24.08 5.70
CA ASP A 91 25.09 24.74 6.17
C ASP A 91 25.95 25.27 5.02
N ASP A 92 26.22 24.44 4.00
CA ASP A 92 26.94 24.82 2.79
C ASP A 92 26.19 24.39 1.51
N PRO A 93 25.38 25.29 0.93
CA PRO A 93 24.70 25.04 -0.34
C PRO A 93 25.64 24.82 -1.54
N GLU A 94 26.86 25.38 -1.55
CA GLU A 94 27.80 25.19 -2.67
C GLU A 94 28.46 23.81 -2.60
N GLU A 95 28.73 23.31 -1.40
CA GLU A 95 29.16 21.92 -1.19
C GLU A 95 28.04 20.95 -1.60
N LEU A 96 26.79 21.19 -1.18
CA LEU A 96 25.67 20.35 -1.56
C LEU A 96 25.43 20.33 -3.08
N TYR A 97 25.63 21.47 -3.77
CA TYR A 97 25.57 21.54 -5.22
C TYR A 97 26.63 20.63 -5.88
N ARG A 98 27.91 20.77 -5.49
CA ARG A 98 29.01 19.93 -6.01
C ARG A 98 28.78 18.45 -5.74
N TYR A 99 28.31 18.13 -4.53
CA TYR A 99 27.93 16.78 -4.14
C TYR A 99 26.82 16.23 -5.05
N GLY A 100 25.77 17.01 -5.28
CA GLY A 100 24.67 16.63 -6.16
C GLY A 100 25.09 16.41 -7.60
N LEU A 101 25.99 17.25 -8.12
CA LEU A 101 26.54 17.14 -9.46
C LEU A 101 27.31 15.82 -9.63
N GLY A 102 28.23 15.52 -8.71
CA GLY A 102 28.97 14.26 -8.70
C GLY A 102 28.05 13.05 -8.56
N ALA A 103 27.08 13.10 -7.64
CA ALA A 103 26.12 12.03 -7.41
C ALA A 103 25.28 11.76 -8.67
N LEU A 104 24.78 12.79 -9.35
CA LEU A 104 24.01 12.60 -10.58
C LEU A 104 24.87 12.12 -11.76
N ALA A 105 26.08 12.63 -11.90
CA ALA A 105 27.00 12.19 -12.95
C ALA A 105 27.32 10.68 -12.79
N GLY A 106 27.66 10.25 -11.57
CA GLY A 106 27.86 8.83 -11.25
C GLY A 106 26.61 7.97 -11.47
N ALA A 107 25.41 8.53 -11.27
CA ALA A 107 24.16 7.82 -11.55
C ALA A 107 23.94 7.60 -13.05
N VAL A 108 24.19 8.61 -13.88
CA VAL A 108 24.11 8.47 -15.34
C VAL A 108 25.10 7.41 -15.82
N GLN A 109 26.34 7.42 -15.31
CA GLN A 109 27.31 6.37 -15.62
C GLN A 109 26.81 4.99 -15.18
N ALA A 110 26.28 4.86 -13.97
CA ALA A 110 25.78 3.58 -13.45
C ALA A 110 24.57 3.04 -14.22
N PHE A 111 23.66 3.91 -14.71
CA PHE A 111 22.47 3.48 -15.44
C PHE A 111 22.72 3.17 -16.91
N TYR A 112 23.64 3.89 -17.56
CA TYR A 112 23.82 3.81 -19.01
C TYR A 112 25.17 3.22 -19.45
N GLY A 113 26.11 3.01 -18.52
CA GLY A 113 27.45 2.49 -18.82
C GLY A 113 28.32 3.43 -19.66
N VAL A 114 27.89 4.68 -19.86
CA VAL A 114 28.63 5.68 -20.65
C VAL A 114 29.65 6.38 -19.74
N PRO A 115 30.94 6.43 -20.12
CA PRO A 115 31.98 7.10 -19.33
C PRO A 115 31.66 8.57 -19.02
N LEU A 116 32.16 9.04 -17.89
CA LEU A 116 32.03 10.43 -17.46
C LEU A 116 32.82 11.37 -18.40
N PRO A 117 32.19 12.45 -18.91
CA PRO A 117 32.91 13.54 -19.58
C PRO A 117 33.96 14.17 -18.66
N GLU A 118 35.04 14.71 -19.24
CA GLU A 118 36.17 15.28 -18.48
C GLU A 118 35.72 16.37 -17.50
N GLU A 119 34.74 17.18 -17.89
CA GLU A 119 34.16 18.27 -17.10
C GLU A 119 33.56 17.75 -15.78
N LEU A 120 32.93 16.57 -15.80
CA LEU A 120 32.21 16.00 -14.64
C LEU A 120 33.06 15.04 -13.80
N GLN A 121 34.26 14.66 -14.27
CA GLN A 121 35.12 13.72 -13.55
C GLN A 121 35.57 14.27 -12.19
N SER A 122 35.89 15.57 -12.11
CA SER A 122 36.30 16.22 -10.87
C SER A 122 35.19 16.20 -9.81
N ALA A 123 33.95 16.47 -10.22
CA ALA A 123 32.77 16.43 -9.35
C ALA A 123 32.47 15.01 -8.84
N ALA A 124 32.65 13.98 -9.68
CA ALA A 124 32.47 12.59 -9.27
C ALA A 124 33.57 12.12 -8.30
N GLN A 125 34.83 12.54 -8.50
CA GLN A 125 35.97 12.19 -7.65
C GLN A 125 35.93 12.86 -6.27
N THR A 126 35.24 14.00 -6.14
CA THR A 126 35.08 14.72 -4.87
C THR A 126 33.98 14.15 -3.98
N LEU A 127 33.20 13.16 -4.46
CA LEU A 127 32.29 12.43 -3.61
C LEU A 127 33.07 11.71 -2.49
N PRO A 128 32.65 11.83 -1.23
CA PRO A 128 33.30 11.12 -0.14
C PRO A 128 33.33 9.62 -0.45
N SER A 129 34.51 8.99 -0.36
CA SER A 129 34.62 7.53 -0.50
C SER A 129 33.80 6.77 0.55
N ARG A 130 33.35 7.47 1.60
CA ARG A 130 32.51 6.97 2.69
C ARG A 130 31.08 6.72 2.22
N SER A 131 30.86 5.58 1.57
CA SER A 131 29.57 4.92 1.57
C SER A 131 29.30 4.39 2.97
N ARG A 132 28.48 5.08 3.77
CA ARG A 132 28.35 4.85 5.22
C ARG A 132 29.70 5.12 5.95
N GLU A 133 29.71 5.87 7.04
CA GLU A 133 30.49 5.34 8.16
C GLU A 133 29.92 3.94 8.34
N THR A 134 30.68 2.87 8.12
CA THR A 134 30.19 1.49 8.21
C THR A 134 29.62 1.31 9.60
N ILE A 135 28.35 1.67 9.74
CA ILE A 135 27.58 1.59 10.96
C ILE A 135 27.50 0.09 11.18
N GLU A 136 28.29 -0.36 12.13
CA GLU A 136 28.39 -1.76 12.47
C GLU A 136 27.02 -2.20 12.99
N ILE A 137 26.40 -3.14 12.27
CA ILE A 137 25.12 -3.70 12.65
C ILE A 137 25.40 -4.86 13.59
N ARG A 138 24.97 -4.73 14.85
CA ARG A 138 25.14 -5.75 15.88
C ARG A 138 24.06 -6.82 15.84
N SER A 139 22.83 -6.43 15.47
CA SER A 139 21.71 -7.36 15.40
C SER A 139 20.68 -6.92 14.36
N PHE A 140 19.88 -7.88 13.90
CA PHE A 140 18.81 -7.66 12.95
C PHE A 140 17.51 -8.33 13.43
N TYR A 141 16.38 -7.63 13.28
CA TYR A 141 15.04 -8.16 13.54
C TYR A 141 14.18 -7.99 12.28
N GLY A 142 13.64 -9.09 11.73
CA GLY A 142 12.73 -9.00 10.57
C GLY A 142 11.38 -8.37 10.91
N ASP A 143 10.92 -8.56 12.15
CA ASP A 143 9.73 -7.96 12.73
C ASP A 143 9.99 -7.73 14.23
N LEU A 144 9.61 -6.55 14.72
CA LEU A 144 9.77 -6.19 16.12
C LEU A 144 8.52 -5.43 16.60
N PRO A 145 7.60 -6.12 17.31
CA PRO A 145 6.49 -5.47 18.01
C PRO A 145 7.01 -4.57 19.13
N VAL A 146 6.51 -3.34 19.18
CA VAL A 146 6.91 -2.32 20.14
C VAL A 146 5.72 -1.49 20.61
N LEU A 147 5.86 -0.92 21.79
CA LEU A 147 5.02 0.18 22.25
C LEU A 147 5.83 1.48 22.08
N LEU A 148 5.34 2.38 21.23
CA LEU A 148 5.90 3.72 21.08
C LEU A 148 5.38 4.58 22.24
N VAL A 149 6.30 5.14 23.03
CA VAL A 149 5.99 5.85 24.28
C VAL A 149 6.27 7.34 24.22
N GLY A 150 6.89 7.81 23.14
CA GLY A 150 7.19 9.22 22.93
C GLY A 150 8.09 9.45 21.74
N GLU A 151 8.56 10.69 21.60
CA GLU A 151 9.47 11.08 20.53
C GLU A 151 10.50 12.12 20.95
N ASP A 152 11.61 12.15 20.24
CA ASP A 152 12.63 13.20 20.24
C ASP A 152 12.63 13.81 18.81
N PRO A 153 11.86 14.89 18.58
CA PRO A 153 11.71 15.50 17.27
C PRO A 153 13.02 16.08 16.71
N GLU A 154 13.88 16.61 17.60
CA GLU A 154 15.16 17.23 17.24
C GLU A 154 16.12 16.20 16.63
N ARG A 155 16.16 14.99 17.20
CA ARG A 155 16.99 13.89 16.69
C ARG A 155 16.28 13.00 15.67
N HIS A 156 15.01 13.28 15.38
CA HIS A 156 14.14 12.43 14.54
C HIS A 156 14.06 10.99 15.06
N GLN A 157 13.93 10.84 16.37
CA GLN A 157 13.86 9.54 17.04
C GLN A 157 12.48 9.32 17.68
N LEU A 158 12.03 8.07 17.69
CA LEU A 158 10.94 7.64 18.57
C LEU A 158 11.51 6.90 19.78
N LEU A 159 10.82 7.00 20.90
CA LEU A 159 11.09 6.19 22.09
C LEU A 159 10.15 4.99 22.08
N ALA A 160 10.71 3.81 22.25
CA ALA A 160 9.96 2.56 22.19
C ALA A 160 10.39 1.62 23.32
N CYS A 161 9.48 0.79 23.79
CA CYS A 161 9.77 -0.33 24.69
C CYS A 161 9.11 -1.61 24.17
N ARG A 162 9.54 -2.76 24.70
CA ARG A 162 8.89 -4.04 24.42
C ARG A 162 7.88 -4.33 25.52
N GLU A 163 6.77 -4.96 25.18
CA GLU A 163 5.75 -5.32 26.18
C GLU A 163 6.29 -6.26 27.26
N ALA A 164 7.19 -7.16 26.90
CA ALA A 164 7.88 -8.06 27.85
C ALA A 164 8.94 -7.37 28.72
N SER A 165 9.29 -6.11 28.43
CA SER A 165 10.33 -5.35 29.13
C SER A 165 10.01 -3.85 29.09
N PRO A 166 8.88 -3.41 29.68
CA PRO A 166 8.41 -2.03 29.58
C PRO A 166 9.33 -1.02 30.27
N GLU A 167 10.13 -1.47 31.24
CA GLU A 167 11.14 -0.67 31.93
C GLU A 167 12.33 -0.27 31.03
N HIS A 168 12.55 -1.01 29.94
CA HIS A 168 13.66 -0.78 29.01
C HIS A 168 13.17 -0.01 27.78
N THR A 169 13.38 1.31 27.80
CA THR A 169 13.15 2.17 26.63
C THR A 169 14.39 2.26 25.76
N PHE A 170 14.21 2.13 24.45
CA PHE A 170 15.24 2.30 23.44
C PHE A 170 14.83 3.34 22.39
N ARG A 171 15.80 3.78 21.60
CA ARG A 171 15.63 4.83 20.58
C ARG A 171 15.55 4.23 19.19
N VAL A 172 14.54 4.65 18.45
CA VAL A 172 14.28 4.25 17.07
C VAL A 172 14.59 5.42 16.14
N GLN A 173 15.59 5.29 15.28
CA GLN A 173 16.03 6.33 14.36
C GLN A 173 15.21 6.32 13.07
N PHE A 174 14.58 7.46 12.77
CA PHE A 174 13.91 7.73 11.51
C PHE A 174 14.61 8.82 10.71
N ASN A 175 14.04 9.16 9.55
CA ASN A 175 14.56 10.17 8.63
C ASN A 175 15.93 9.79 8.02
N LEU A 176 16.17 8.49 7.85
CA LEU A 176 17.35 7.96 7.16
C LEU A 176 17.08 7.91 5.65
N ALA A 177 17.86 8.67 4.88
CA ALA A 177 17.60 8.95 3.47
C ALA A 177 17.55 7.69 2.58
N ASP A 178 18.33 6.67 2.91
CA ASP A 178 18.48 5.41 2.19
C ASP A 178 17.60 4.29 2.74
N ARG A 179 16.78 4.57 3.75
CA ARG A 179 16.09 3.52 4.50
C ARG A 179 14.63 3.82 4.81
N ASN A 180 14.35 4.93 5.50
CA ASN A 180 13.05 5.12 6.14
C ASN A 180 12.54 6.57 6.17
N ASP A 181 13.21 7.50 5.48
CA ASP A 181 12.72 8.88 5.34
C ASP A 181 11.36 8.96 4.63
N TYR A 182 11.07 7.99 3.77
CA TYR A 182 9.77 7.87 3.12
C TYR A 182 8.65 7.83 4.14
N LEU A 183 8.85 7.30 5.35
CA LEU A 183 7.86 7.20 6.45
C LEU A 183 7.47 8.55 7.09
N ALA A 184 8.09 9.66 6.70
CA ALA A 184 7.78 10.98 7.24
C ALA A 184 6.27 11.36 7.23
N PRO A 185 5.46 11.04 6.19
CA PRO A 185 4.01 11.22 6.23
C PRO A 185 3.34 10.41 7.34
N SER A 186 3.71 9.14 7.53
CA SER A 186 3.16 8.29 8.60
C SER A 186 3.49 8.84 9.98
N LEU A 187 4.72 9.32 10.20
CA LEU A 187 5.12 9.94 11.47
C LEU A 187 4.38 11.25 11.75
N ARG A 188 4.14 12.08 10.72
CA ARG A 188 3.31 13.29 10.87
C ARG A 188 1.86 12.94 11.20
N ALA A 189 1.30 11.92 10.54
CA ALA A 189 -0.06 11.48 10.78
C ALA A 189 -0.23 10.89 12.18
N LEU A 190 0.74 10.09 12.64
CA LEU A 190 0.83 9.58 14.01
C LEU A 190 0.71 10.71 15.04
N ARG A 191 1.57 11.74 14.93
CA ARG A 191 1.56 12.90 15.83
C ARG A 191 0.25 13.67 15.83
N ALA A 192 -0.40 13.75 14.66
CA ALA A 192 -1.59 14.56 14.48
C ALA A 192 -2.88 13.85 14.93
N ALA A 193 -2.89 12.51 14.95
CA ALA A 193 -4.11 11.72 15.14
C ALA A 193 -4.11 10.85 16.39
N MET A 194 -2.96 10.66 17.04
CA MET A 194 -2.81 9.65 18.10
C MET A 194 -2.07 10.20 19.30
N SER A 195 -2.48 9.75 20.49
CA SER A 195 -1.80 10.02 21.75
C SER A 195 -0.93 8.82 22.14
N TRP A 196 0.21 9.10 22.77
CA TRP A 196 1.06 8.05 23.33
C TRP A 196 0.38 7.36 24.53
N PRO A 197 0.64 6.07 24.77
CA PRO A 197 1.46 5.19 23.94
C PRO A 197 0.71 4.63 22.73
N VAL A 198 1.44 4.23 21.68
CA VAL A 198 0.90 3.68 20.43
C VAL A 198 1.55 2.34 20.11
N THR A 199 0.75 1.33 19.78
CA THR A 199 1.28 0.02 19.37
C THR A 199 1.83 0.11 17.95
N ALA A 200 2.97 -0.54 17.69
CA ALA A 200 3.55 -0.54 16.36
C ALA A 200 4.40 -1.80 16.10
N HIS A 201 4.57 -2.14 14.83
CA HIS A 201 5.59 -3.09 14.40
C HIS A 201 6.67 -2.35 13.61
N LEU A 202 7.92 -2.58 13.99
CA LEU A 202 9.10 -2.14 13.26
C LEU A 202 9.55 -3.27 12.34
N LEU A 203 9.66 -3.00 11.04
CA LEU A 203 9.98 -3.99 10.02
C LEU A 203 11.44 -3.86 9.57
N ASP A 204 12.12 -4.99 9.36
CA ASP A 204 13.52 -5.08 8.91
C ASP A 204 14.43 -4.11 9.69
N VAL A 205 14.57 -4.36 10.99
CA VAL A 205 15.26 -3.47 11.94
C VAL A 205 16.73 -3.82 12.06
N GLU A 206 17.59 -2.88 11.67
CA GLU A 206 19.02 -2.93 11.94
C GLU A 206 19.31 -2.24 13.28
N VAL A 207 20.02 -2.88 14.20
CA VAL A 207 20.51 -2.26 15.44
C VAL A 207 21.99 -1.99 15.31
N ASP A 208 22.38 -0.73 15.46
CA ASP A 208 23.78 -0.34 15.33
C ASP A 208 24.59 -0.49 16.61
N ALA A 209 25.90 -0.27 16.52
CA ALA A 209 26.82 -0.34 17.65
C ALA A 209 26.53 0.66 18.78
N ALA A 210 25.81 1.75 18.49
CA ALA A 210 25.35 2.71 19.50
C ALA A 210 24.01 2.28 20.14
N GLY A 211 23.41 1.17 19.70
CA GLY A 211 22.14 0.68 20.19
C GLY A 211 20.91 1.40 19.61
N LEU A 212 21.06 2.13 18.50
CA LEU A 212 19.93 2.74 17.80
C LEU A 212 19.25 1.73 16.89
N TYR A 213 17.92 1.68 16.97
CA TYR A 213 17.08 0.82 16.16
C TYR A 213 16.71 1.53 14.86
N ARG A 214 17.01 0.93 13.71
CA ARG A 214 16.90 1.54 12.39
C ARG A 214 15.95 0.69 11.52
N PRO A 215 14.63 0.87 11.63
CA PRO A 215 13.67 0.10 10.84
C PRO A 215 13.69 0.49 9.37
N ALA A 216 13.40 -0.44 8.47
CA ALA A 216 13.10 -0.14 7.06
C ALA A 216 11.60 0.07 6.80
N GLY A 217 10.73 -0.32 7.73
CA GLY A 217 9.29 -0.10 7.66
C GLY A 217 8.66 0.08 9.04
N LEU A 218 7.46 0.65 9.06
CA LEU A 218 6.66 0.87 10.27
C LEU A 218 5.21 0.52 9.97
N VAL A 219 4.56 -0.21 10.87
CA VAL A 219 3.11 -0.45 10.86
C VAL A 219 2.55 0.09 12.18
N ILE A 220 1.67 1.08 12.10
CA ILE A 220 1.11 1.79 13.26
C ILE A 220 -0.23 1.18 13.65
N GLU A 221 -0.46 0.82 14.90
CA GLU A 221 -1.67 0.08 15.33
C GLU A 221 -1.91 -1.17 14.47
N PRO A 222 -0.98 -2.14 14.52
CA PRO A 222 -1.09 -3.43 13.81
C PRO A 222 -2.44 -4.13 14.03
N ASP A 223 -3.03 -4.01 15.22
CA ASP A 223 -4.30 -4.66 15.55
C ASP A 223 -5.50 -4.09 14.77
N PHE A 224 -5.39 -2.88 14.25
CA PHE A 224 -6.41 -2.30 13.36
C PHE A 224 -6.25 -2.91 11.96
N LEU A 225 -6.86 -4.07 11.72
CA LEU A 225 -6.78 -4.71 10.40
C LEU A 225 -7.50 -3.84 9.34
N VAL A 226 -6.79 -3.55 8.25
CA VAL A 226 -7.34 -2.82 7.10
C VAL A 226 -7.47 -3.78 5.92
N ASP A 227 -8.60 -3.72 5.23
CA ASP A 227 -8.84 -4.55 4.05
C ASP A 227 -7.84 -4.22 2.94
N VAL A 228 -7.28 -5.25 2.30
CA VAL A 228 -6.38 -5.08 1.16
C VAL A 228 -7.02 -4.24 0.05
N SER A 229 -8.31 -4.45 -0.21
CA SER A 229 -9.07 -3.68 -1.22
C SER A 229 -9.17 -2.20 -0.87
N ALA A 230 -9.34 -1.85 0.42
CA ALA A 230 -9.41 -0.46 0.87
C ALA A 230 -8.09 0.29 0.59
N ILE A 231 -6.95 -0.38 0.77
CA ILE A 231 -5.63 0.20 0.48
C ILE A 231 -5.39 0.26 -1.03
N SER A 232 -5.65 -0.84 -1.74
CA SER A 232 -5.33 -0.96 -3.17
C SER A 232 -6.16 -0.02 -4.04
N GLU A 233 -7.42 0.24 -3.66
CA GLU A 233 -8.29 1.20 -4.37
C GLU A 233 -7.80 2.64 -4.26
N CYS A 234 -6.95 2.96 -3.27
CA CYS A 234 -6.33 4.27 -3.15
C CYS A 234 -5.21 4.51 -4.17
N PHE A 235 -4.71 3.46 -4.85
CA PHE A 235 -3.72 3.56 -5.92
C PHE A 235 -4.41 3.79 -7.27
N LYS A 236 -4.61 5.06 -7.60
CA LYS A 236 -5.15 5.50 -8.89
C LYS A 236 -4.01 5.68 -9.91
N PRO A 237 -4.30 5.68 -11.23
CA PRO A 237 -3.29 5.98 -12.25
C PRO A 237 -2.57 7.31 -12.04
N GLU A 238 -3.25 8.28 -11.42
CA GLU A 238 -2.74 9.62 -11.15
C GLU A 238 -1.91 9.75 -9.86
N GLY A 239 -2.03 8.80 -8.93
CA GLY A 239 -1.56 9.00 -7.56
C GLY A 239 -2.06 7.93 -6.59
N ALA A 240 -1.27 7.67 -5.54
CA ALA A 240 -1.76 6.98 -4.36
C ALA A 240 -2.11 8.03 -3.29
N ASP A 241 -3.34 8.04 -2.80
CA ASP A 241 -3.77 9.03 -1.81
C ASP A 241 -4.85 8.46 -0.87
N PRO A 242 -4.74 8.66 0.46
CA PRO A 242 -5.72 8.14 1.41
C PRO A 242 -7.12 8.78 1.28
N VAL A 243 -7.26 9.90 0.56
CA VAL A 243 -8.56 10.54 0.34
C VAL A 243 -9.57 9.62 -0.31
N TRP A 244 -9.13 8.70 -1.18
CA TRP A 244 -10.04 7.82 -1.92
C TRP A 244 -10.75 6.83 -1.00
N TYR A 245 -10.05 6.38 0.04
CA TYR A 245 -10.65 5.58 1.11
C TYR A 245 -11.72 6.39 1.86
N LEU A 246 -11.38 7.60 2.30
CA LEU A 246 -12.32 8.46 3.04
C LEU A 246 -13.54 8.83 2.20
N LEU A 247 -13.33 9.26 0.96
CA LEU A 247 -14.41 9.62 0.04
C LEU A 247 -15.38 8.46 -0.14
N LYS A 248 -14.87 7.24 -0.40
CA LYS A 248 -15.70 6.05 -0.58
C LYS A 248 -16.59 5.74 0.64
N LYS A 249 -16.15 6.06 1.87
CA LYS A 249 -16.96 5.85 3.09
C LYS A 249 -18.20 6.74 3.15
N PHE A 250 -18.19 7.89 2.48
CA PHE A 250 -19.28 8.86 2.52
C PHE A 250 -20.13 8.88 1.24
N LEU A 251 -19.73 8.17 0.19
CA LEU A 251 -20.54 8.01 -1.01
C LEU A 251 -21.64 6.95 -0.78
N PRO A 252 -22.83 7.13 -1.39
CA PRO A 252 -23.90 6.14 -1.29
C PRO A 252 -23.51 4.83 -2.01
N PHE A 253 -23.84 3.70 -1.40
CA PHE A 253 -23.71 2.40 -2.06
C PHE A 253 -24.75 2.27 -3.18
N GLN A 254 -24.32 1.81 -4.35
CA GLN A 254 -25.19 1.56 -5.50
C GLN A 254 -24.96 0.17 -6.08
N THR A 255 -26.04 -0.61 -6.24
CA THR A 255 -25.98 -1.85 -7.00
C THR A 255 -25.90 -1.52 -8.48
N THR A 256 -24.76 -1.85 -9.10
CA THR A 256 -24.54 -1.63 -10.54
C THR A 256 -24.42 -2.96 -11.28
N LYS A 257 -24.70 -2.95 -12.59
CA LYS A 257 -24.47 -4.12 -13.44
C LYS A 257 -23.03 -4.66 -13.40
N TYR A 258 -22.04 -3.78 -13.19
CA TYR A 258 -20.63 -4.18 -13.10
C TYR A 258 -20.31 -4.90 -11.78
N LEU A 259 -20.93 -4.48 -10.67
CA LEU A 259 -20.82 -5.18 -9.40
C LEU A 259 -21.41 -6.58 -9.49
N LEU A 260 -22.62 -6.71 -10.09
CA LEU A 260 -23.24 -8.01 -10.29
C LEU A 260 -22.40 -8.92 -11.20
N LEU A 261 -21.86 -8.40 -12.31
CA LEU A 261 -20.95 -9.16 -13.18
C LEU A 261 -19.69 -9.62 -12.45
N GLY A 262 -19.16 -8.83 -11.51
CA GLY A 262 -18.07 -9.24 -10.61
C GLY A 262 -18.43 -10.46 -9.79
N ASN A 263 -19.55 -10.38 -9.06
CA ASN A 263 -20.02 -11.48 -8.22
C ASN A 263 -20.31 -12.75 -9.04
N ILE A 264 -20.91 -12.60 -10.22
CA ILE A 264 -21.17 -13.72 -11.13
C ILE A 264 -19.88 -14.37 -11.61
N ALA A 265 -18.87 -13.58 -11.96
CA ALA A 265 -17.59 -14.11 -12.41
C ALA A 265 -16.88 -14.91 -11.30
N ASN A 266 -16.91 -14.43 -10.06
CA ASN A 266 -16.37 -15.17 -8.91
C ASN A 266 -17.14 -16.49 -8.69
N PHE A 267 -18.47 -16.43 -8.68
CA PHE A 267 -19.29 -17.64 -8.58
C PHE A 267 -18.99 -18.66 -9.70
N PHE A 268 -18.82 -18.20 -10.94
CA PHE A 268 -18.46 -19.08 -12.05
C PHE A 268 -17.07 -19.69 -11.91
N LEU A 269 -16.10 -18.95 -11.35
CA LEU A 269 -14.78 -19.49 -11.05
C LEU A 269 -14.90 -20.64 -10.05
N ASP A 270 -15.65 -20.45 -8.97
CA ASP A 270 -15.82 -21.45 -7.92
C ASP A 270 -16.50 -22.73 -8.43
N GLU A 271 -17.59 -22.57 -9.18
CA GLU A 271 -18.34 -23.69 -9.76
C GLU A 271 -17.51 -24.45 -10.79
N LEU A 272 -16.72 -23.76 -11.62
CA LEU A 272 -15.88 -24.42 -12.63
C LEU A 272 -14.64 -25.08 -12.03
N MET A 273 -14.10 -24.56 -10.92
CA MET A 273 -13.02 -25.21 -10.17
C MET A 273 -13.50 -26.52 -9.53
N SER A 274 -14.76 -26.57 -9.08
CA SER A 274 -15.36 -27.76 -8.48
C SER A 274 -15.90 -28.74 -9.53
N ASN A 275 -16.50 -28.23 -10.60
CA ASN A 275 -17.07 -29.01 -11.70
C ASN A 275 -16.68 -28.41 -13.06
N PRO A 276 -15.53 -28.83 -13.64
CA PRO A 276 -15.07 -28.32 -14.93
C PRO A 276 -16.04 -28.59 -16.10
N GLN A 277 -16.94 -29.56 -15.95
CA GLN A 277 -17.93 -29.93 -16.97
C GLN A 277 -19.23 -29.14 -16.89
N ALA A 278 -19.40 -28.27 -15.88
CA ALA A 278 -20.59 -27.44 -15.73
C ALA A 278 -20.93 -26.67 -17.03
N THR A 279 -22.23 -26.50 -17.26
CA THR A 279 -22.74 -25.72 -18.39
C THR A 279 -23.21 -24.34 -17.94
N PHE A 280 -23.15 -23.35 -18.84
CA PHE A 280 -23.56 -21.99 -18.54
C PHE A 280 -25.02 -21.91 -18.08
N ARG A 281 -25.92 -22.66 -18.73
CA ARG A 281 -27.36 -22.59 -18.45
C ARG A 281 -27.68 -23.05 -17.02
N GLU A 282 -27.16 -24.22 -16.63
CA GLU A 282 -27.36 -24.78 -15.29
C GLU A 282 -26.77 -23.86 -14.20
N THR A 283 -25.59 -23.29 -14.48
CA THR A 283 -24.88 -22.44 -13.51
C THR A 283 -25.57 -21.06 -13.39
N PHE A 284 -26.02 -20.47 -14.49
CA PHE A 284 -26.63 -19.13 -14.49
C PHE A 284 -28.01 -19.11 -13.80
N GLU A 285 -28.77 -20.21 -13.81
CA GLU A 285 -30.02 -20.28 -13.04
C GLU A 285 -29.78 -20.10 -11.53
N ARG A 286 -28.64 -20.59 -11.01
CA ARG A 286 -28.24 -20.43 -9.60
C ARG A 286 -27.80 -19.01 -9.28
N VAL A 287 -27.28 -18.24 -10.25
CA VAL A 287 -26.86 -16.84 -10.05
C VAL A 287 -27.98 -15.96 -9.50
N PHE A 288 -29.21 -16.12 -9.97
CA PHE A 288 -30.34 -15.32 -9.49
C PHE A 288 -30.62 -15.51 -8.00
N HIS A 289 -30.32 -16.69 -7.47
CA HIS A 289 -30.50 -17.02 -6.05
C HIS A 289 -29.45 -16.36 -5.16
N LEU A 290 -28.28 -15.99 -5.71
CA LEU A 290 -27.18 -15.39 -4.95
C LEU A 290 -27.44 -13.92 -4.59
N ASN A 291 -28.16 -13.17 -5.42
CA ASN A 291 -28.46 -11.76 -5.17
C ASN A 291 -29.83 -11.32 -5.72
N PRO A 292 -30.93 -11.93 -5.26
CA PRO A 292 -32.27 -11.68 -5.83
C PRO A 292 -32.69 -10.21 -5.70
N LEU A 293 -32.38 -9.55 -4.57
CA LEU A 293 -32.67 -8.14 -4.37
C LEU A 293 -31.88 -7.25 -5.33
N GLY A 294 -30.59 -7.55 -5.55
CA GLY A 294 -29.77 -6.79 -6.48
C GLY A 294 -30.29 -6.85 -7.92
N PHE A 295 -30.79 -8.01 -8.37
CA PHE A 295 -31.42 -8.12 -9.69
C PHE A 295 -32.78 -7.43 -9.75
N SER A 296 -33.58 -7.44 -8.67
CA SER A 296 -34.90 -6.81 -8.63
C SER A 296 -34.87 -5.28 -8.79
N LEU A 297 -33.71 -4.66 -8.55
CA LEU A 297 -33.49 -3.23 -8.70
C LEU A 297 -33.14 -2.81 -10.14
N LEU A 298 -32.88 -3.78 -11.03
CA LEU A 298 -32.47 -3.53 -12.40
C LEU A 298 -33.62 -3.74 -13.39
N PRO A 299 -33.70 -2.95 -14.47
CA PRO A 299 -34.64 -3.21 -15.54
C PRO A 299 -34.28 -4.49 -16.29
N ASP A 300 -35.29 -5.20 -16.82
CA ASP A 300 -35.13 -6.44 -17.59
C ASP A 300 -34.05 -6.38 -18.67
N ARG A 301 -33.91 -5.22 -19.32
CA ARG A 301 -32.87 -5.00 -20.33
C ARG A 301 -31.47 -5.16 -19.75
N GLU A 302 -31.19 -4.57 -18.59
CA GLU A 302 -29.89 -4.69 -17.94
C GLU A 302 -29.63 -6.12 -17.45
N VAL A 303 -30.66 -6.82 -16.97
CA VAL A 303 -30.54 -8.25 -16.60
C VAL A 303 -30.17 -9.10 -17.80
N ARG A 304 -30.79 -8.87 -18.97
CA ARG A 304 -30.41 -9.54 -20.22
C ARG A 304 -28.99 -9.21 -20.67
N GLU A 305 -28.56 -7.95 -20.53
CA GLU A 305 -27.17 -7.54 -20.79
C GLU A 305 -26.17 -8.24 -19.86
N ILE A 306 -26.53 -8.42 -18.57
CA ILE A 306 -25.72 -9.16 -17.60
C ILE A 306 -25.59 -10.62 -18.02
N MET A 307 -26.70 -11.27 -18.40
CA MET A 307 -26.68 -12.65 -18.86
C MET A 307 -25.74 -12.85 -20.06
N ASP A 308 -25.88 -12.04 -21.10
CA ASP A 308 -25.04 -12.10 -22.31
C ASP A 308 -23.55 -11.91 -22.00
N ARG A 309 -23.23 -10.92 -21.16
CA ARG A 309 -21.84 -10.66 -20.77
C ARG A 309 -21.28 -11.77 -19.89
N SER A 310 -22.07 -12.28 -18.94
CA SER A 310 -21.67 -13.36 -18.04
C SER A 310 -21.35 -14.65 -18.80
N GLN A 311 -22.03 -14.94 -19.91
CA GLN A 311 -21.71 -16.10 -20.74
C GLN A 311 -20.28 -16.04 -21.28
N ARG A 312 -19.80 -14.86 -21.67
CA ARG A 312 -18.41 -14.66 -22.10
C ARG A 312 -17.42 -14.89 -20.96
N HIS A 313 -17.75 -14.42 -19.76
CA HIS A 313 -16.96 -14.70 -18.55
C HIS A 313 -16.86 -16.21 -18.29
N PHE A 314 -18.00 -16.93 -18.34
CA PHE A 314 -18.04 -18.38 -18.13
C PHE A 314 -17.13 -19.14 -19.09
N LEU A 315 -17.21 -18.83 -20.39
CA LEU A 315 -16.39 -19.48 -21.41
C LEU A 315 -14.89 -19.14 -21.24
N SER A 316 -14.58 -17.89 -20.94
CA SER A 316 -13.21 -17.42 -20.68
C SER A 316 -12.59 -18.14 -19.49
N LEU A 317 -13.31 -18.21 -18.37
CA LEU A 317 -12.87 -18.93 -17.16
C LEU A 317 -12.67 -20.41 -17.45
N LYS A 318 -13.60 -21.07 -18.15
CA LYS A 318 -13.48 -22.49 -18.51
C LYS A 318 -12.23 -22.75 -19.36
N GLN A 319 -11.87 -21.85 -20.26
CA GLN A 319 -10.64 -21.95 -21.04
C GLN A 319 -9.38 -21.79 -20.18
N VAL A 320 -9.35 -20.77 -19.32
CA VAL A 320 -8.21 -20.47 -18.43
C VAL A 320 -7.94 -21.63 -17.48
N LEU A 321 -8.99 -22.17 -16.85
CA LEU A 321 -8.87 -23.30 -15.93
C LEU A 321 -8.39 -24.58 -16.63
N ALA A 322 -8.80 -24.81 -17.88
CA ALA A 322 -8.42 -26.00 -18.63
C ALA A 322 -7.01 -25.93 -19.25
N ARG A 323 -6.43 -24.74 -19.42
CA ARG A 323 -5.15 -24.54 -20.13
C ARG A 323 -4.13 -23.78 -19.31
N ASP A 324 -4.43 -22.52 -18.99
CA ASP A 324 -3.46 -21.59 -18.42
C ASP A 324 -3.09 -21.98 -16.97
N PHE A 325 -4.06 -22.42 -16.17
CA PHE A 325 -3.80 -22.86 -14.78
C PHE A 325 -2.80 -24.03 -14.74
N PRO A 326 -3.04 -25.16 -15.45
CA PRO A 326 -2.07 -26.24 -15.56
C PRO A 326 -0.70 -25.81 -16.08
N GLU A 327 -0.64 -24.93 -17.09
CA GLU A 327 0.63 -24.41 -17.63
C GLU A 327 1.44 -23.59 -16.59
N LYS A 328 0.77 -22.99 -15.60
CA LYS A 328 1.41 -22.29 -14.47
C LYS A 328 1.61 -23.17 -13.24
N GLY A 329 1.31 -24.46 -13.32
CA GLY A 329 1.41 -25.40 -12.19
C GLY A 329 0.32 -25.21 -11.14
N ILE A 330 -0.80 -24.58 -11.49
CA ILE A 330 -1.95 -24.36 -10.62
C ILE A 330 -2.95 -25.49 -10.84
N GLN A 331 -3.17 -26.31 -9.79
CA GLN A 331 -4.13 -27.43 -9.81
C GLN A 331 -5.34 -27.10 -8.93
N ALA A 332 -6.53 -27.47 -9.40
CA ALA A 332 -7.78 -27.15 -8.73
C ALA A 332 -7.93 -27.90 -7.40
N GLU A 333 -7.45 -29.14 -7.35
CA GLU A 333 -7.52 -30.04 -6.19
C GLU A 333 -6.64 -29.55 -5.02
N GLU A 334 -5.62 -28.75 -5.31
CA GLU A 334 -4.68 -28.16 -4.36
C GLU A 334 -4.97 -26.66 -4.12
N SER A 335 -6.15 -26.20 -4.54
CA SER A 335 -6.56 -24.80 -4.44
C SER A 335 -7.67 -24.60 -3.40
N PHE A 336 -7.53 -23.52 -2.64
CA PHE A 336 -8.56 -23.00 -1.75
C PHE A 336 -9.28 -21.84 -2.44
N LEU A 337 -10.61 -21.88 -2.44
CA LEU A 337 -11.47 -20.83 -2.99
C LEU A 337 -11.96 -19.90 -1.86
N GLU A 338 -11.94 -18.60 -2.13
CA GLU A 338 -12.32 -17.55 -1.18
C GLU A 338 -11.64 -17.60 0.23
N PRO A 339 -10.38 -18.06 0.41
CA PRO A 339 -9.78 -18.10 1.75
C PRO A 339 -9.51 -16.70 2.29
N THR A 340 -9.76 -16.51 3.59
CA THR A 340 -9.54 -15.25 4.30
C THR A 340 -8.31 -15.35 5.19
N PHE A 341 -7.46 -14.32 5.15
CA PHE A 341 -6.23 -14.23 5.94
C PHE A 341 -6.17 -12.94 6.74
N TYR A 342 -5.59 -13.03 7.93
CA TYR A 342 -5.33 -11.92 8.84
C TYR A 342 -3.84 -11.82 9.13
N SER A 343 -3.31 -10.60 9.14
CA SER A 343 -1.92 -10.34 9.54
C SER A 343 -1.90 -9.18 10.53
N ASN A 344 -1.75 -9.51 11.81
CA ASN A 344 -1.43 -8.52 12.83
C ASN A 344 -0.01 -7.96 12.66
N ARG A 345 0.89 -8.62 11.91
CA ARG A 345 2.20 -8.05 11.58
C ARG A 345 2.10 -6.80 10.70
N TYR A 346 1.26 -6.87 9.67
CA TYR A 346 1.10 -5.77 8.70
C TYR A 346 -0.17 -4.93 8.93
N GLY A 347 -1.02 -5.35 9.86
CA GLY A 347 -2.33 -4.77 10.10
C GLY A 347 -3.23 -4.84 8.87
N LEU A 348 -3.23 -6.00 8.23
CA LEU A 348 -3.94 -6.29 6.98
C LEU A 348 -4.93 -7.43 7.18
N GLN A 349 -6.04 -7.38 6.46
CA GLN A 349 -6.91 -8.53 6.21
C GLN A 349 -7.33 -8.59 4.75
N GLY A 350 -7.61 -9.78 4.25
CA GLY A 350 -7.99 -9.94 2.86
C GLY A 350 -8.57 -11.32 2.58
N ARG A 351 -9.47 -11.36 1.59
CA ARG A 351 -10.04 -12.57 1.03
C ARG A 351 -9.52 -12.71 -0.39
N LEU A 352 -8.81 -13.80 -0.68
CA LEU A 352 -8.29 -14.10 -2.00
C LEU A 352 -9.37 -14.83 -2.79
N ASP A 353 -9.40 -14.70 -4.12
CA ASP A 353 -10.32 -15.51 -4.93
C ASP A 353 -9.81 -16.96 -5.02
N VAL A 354 -8.53 -17.18 -5.35
CA VAL A 354 -7.88 -18.51 -5.35
C VAL A 354 -6.52 -18.45 -4.69
N PHE A 355 -6.28 -19.39 -3.77
CA PHE A 355 -4.96 -19.67 -3.21
C PHE A 355 -4.59 -21.13 -3.49
N HIS A 356 -3.58 -21.34 -4.34
CA HIS A 356 -3.05 -22.66 -4.65
C HIS A 356 -1.83 -22.94 -3.78
N GLN A 357 -1.83 -24.09 -3.11
CA GLN A 357 -0.72 -24.55 -2.28
C GLN A 357 -0.42 -26.01 -2.58
N GLY A 358 0.33 -26.24 -3.67
CA GLY A 358 0.85 -27.53 -4.04
C GLY A 358 2.22 -27.84 -3.43
N PRO A 359 2.72 -29.09 -3.57
CA PRO A 359 4.06 -29.49 -3.14
C PRO A 359 5.18 -28.73 -3.84
N ASP A 360 5.00 -28.41 -5.13
CA ASP A 360 6.02 -27.84 -5.99
C ASP A 360 5.86 -26.33 -6.21
N SER A 361 4.65 -25.80 -6.00
CA SER A 361 4.36 -24.40 -6.27
C SER A 361 3.32 -23.81 -5.32
N THR A 362 3.37 -22.50 -5.13
CA THR A 362 2.33 -21.74 -4.43
C THR A 362 1.94 -20.58 -5.31
N ALA A 363 0.64 -20.32 -5.45
CA ALA A 363 0.15 -19.23 -6.28
C ALA A 363 -1.06 -18.52 -5.66
N ILE A 364 -1.17 -17.24 -5.97
CA ILE A 364 -2.32 -16.40 -5.66
C ILE A 364 -2.93 -15.97 -6.99
N VAL A 365 -4.23 -16.20 -7.18
CA VAL A 365 -4.97 -15.69 -8.35
C VAL A 365 -6.11 -14.82 -7.85
N GLU A 366 -6.11 -13.55 -8.28
CA GLU A 366 -7.19 -12.61 -8.00
C GLU A 366 -7.94 -12.30 -9.30
N LEU A 367 -9.26 -12.51 -9.28
CA LEU A 367 -10.16 -12.36 -10.40
C LEU A 367 -10.67 -10.91 -10.52
N LYS A 368 -10.72 -10.42 -11.76
CA LYS A 368 -11.30 -9.13 -12.13
C LYS A 368 -12.23 -9.30 -13.32
N SER A 369 -13.50 -8.94 -13.14
CA SER A 369 -14.52 -8.98 -14.20
C SER A 369 -14.39 -7.84 -15.22
N GLY A 370 -13.64 -6.78 -14.92
CA GLY A 370 -13.34 -5.70 -15.87
C GLY A 370 -12.17 -6.02 -16.79
N LYS A 371 -11.89 -5.14 -17.76
CA LYS A 371 -10.61 -5.12 -18.48
C LYS A 371 -9.61 -4.25 -17.71
N ALA A 372 -8.31 -4.50 -17.88
CA ALA A 372 -7.27 -3.64 -17.32
C ALA A 372 -7.42 -2.19 -17.83
N PHE A 373 -7.25 -1.21 -16.92
CA PHE A 373 -7.36 0.22 -17.22
C PHE A 373 -6.00 0.88 -17.01
N ARG A 374 -5.49 1.55 -18.04
CA ARG A 374 -4.13 2.13 -18.09
C ARG A 374 -3.08 1.15 -17.50
N PRO A 375 -2.95 -0.05 -18.09
CA PRO A 375 -2.11 -1.09 -17.52
C PRO A 375 -0.64 -0.72 -17.47
N ASN A 376 0.04 -1.24 -16.45
CA ASN A 376 1.51 -1.24 -16.35
C ASN A 376 2.15 -2.17 -17.40
N ILE A 377 3.48 -2.32 -17.37
CA ILE A 377 4.22 -3.21 -18.28
C ILE A 377 3.80 -4.69 -18.19
N HIS A 378 3.18 -5.09 -17.09
CA HIS A 378 2.64 -6.44 -16.88
C HIS A 378 1.20 -6.59 -17.38
N GLY A 379 0.60 -5.56 -17.98
CA GLY A 379 -0.79 -5.60 -18.43
C GLY A 379 -1.82 -5.42 -17.31
N ILE A 380 -1.42 -4.90 -16.14
CA ILE A 380 -2.23 -4.87 -14.92
C ILE A 380 -2.52 -3.42 -14.49
N SER A 381 -3.77 -3.16 -14.08
CA SER A 381 -4.17 -1.87 -13.48
C SER A 381 -3.44 -1.60 -12.16
N SER A 382 -3.09 -0.35 -11.85
CA SER A 382 -2.32 0.00 -10.64
C SER A 382 -2.91 -0.53 -9.33
N SER A 383 -4.23 -0.41 -9.14
CA SER A 383 -4.92 -0.91 -7.95
C SER A 383 -4.85 -2.44 -7.86
N HIS A 384 -5.08 -3.14 -8.97
CA HIS A 384 -5.04 -4.60 -9.01
C HIS A 384 -3.61 -5.13 -8.74
N PHE A 385 -2.60 -4.45 -9.28
CA PHE A 385 -1.20 -4.79 -9.01
C PHE A 385 -0.88 -4.65 -7.51
N THR A 386 -1.23 -3.51 -6.91
CA THR A 386 -1.02 -3.27 -5.48
C THR A 386 -1.74 -4.30 -4.60
N GLN A 387 -2.95 -4.69 -4.99
CA GLN A 387 -3.71 -5.73 -4.29
C GLN A 387 -2.94 -7.06 -4.23
N THR A 388 -2.34 -7.50 -5.34
CA THR A 388 -1.50 -8.73 -5.31
C THR A 388 -0.27 -8.59 -4.41
N LEU A 389 0.36 -7.42 -4.38
CA LEU A 389 1.53 -7.18 -3.52
C LEU A 389 1.17 -7.24 -2.02
N LEU A 390 -0.03 -6.82 -1.65
CA LEU A 390 -0.54 -6.89 -0.29
C LEU A 390 -0.99 -8.31 0.09
N TYR A 391 -1.57 -9.08 -0.84
CA TYR A 391 -1.84 -10.50 -0.62
C TYR A 391 -0.56 -11.31 -0.45
N ASP A 392 0.50 -11.02 -1.23
CA ASP A 392 1.83 -11.60 -1.03
C ASP A 392 2.33 -11.38 0.41
N LEU A 393 2.17 -10.18 0.98
CA LEU A 393 2.50 -9.92 2.38
C LEU A 393 1.64 -10.73 3.36
N LEU A 394 0.32 -10.81 3.12
CA LEU A 394 -0.60 -11.58 3.97
C LEU A 394 -0.21 -13.05 4.03
N ILE A 395 -0.01 -13.69 2.88
CA ILE A 395 0.35 -15.11 2.78
C ILE A 395 1.68 -15.40 3.46
N ARG A 396 2.72 -14.60 3.17
CA ARG A 396 4.05 -14.78 3.79
C ARG A 396 4.02 -14.61 5.31
N SER A 397 3.17 -13.72 5.82
CA SER A 397 3.04 -13.51 7.27
C SER A 397 2.22 -14.59 7.97
N THR A 398 1.26 -15.22 7.30
CA THR A 398 0.42 -16.26 7.90
C THR A 398 1.16 -17.60 7.96
N PHE A 399 1.87 -17.93 6.89
CA PHE A 399 2.58 -19.20 6.79
C PHE A 399 4.06 -19.02 7.19
N SER A 400 4.97 -18.92 6.24
CA SER A 400 6.36 -18.57 6.52
C SER A 400 6.92 -17.64 5.45
N GLU A 401 7.88 -16.80 5.81
CA GLU A 401 8.57 -15.92 4.84
C GLU A 401 9.30 -16.67 3.72
N LYS A 402 9.53 -17.99 3.88
CA LYS A 402 10.15 -18.83 2.85
C LYS A 402 9.20 -19.16 1.71
N LEU A 403 7.88 -19.02 1.89
CA LEU A 403 6.94 -19.14 0.79
C LEU A 403 7.13 -17.96 -0.16
N ASP A 404 7.23 -18.28 -1.45
CA ASP A 404 7.41 -17.32 -2.54
C ASP A 404 6.29 -17.50 -3.55
N PRO A 405 5.05 -17.06 -3.22
CA PRO A 405 3.91 -17.30 -4.09
C PRO A 405 4.06 -16.57 -5.42
N LEU A 406 3.71 -17.25 -6.51
CA LEU A 406 3.50 -16.64 -7.81
C LEU A 406 2.17 -15.88 -7.78
N ASN A 407 2.19 -14.58 -8.06
CA ASN A 407 0.99 -13.77 -8.01
C ASN A 407 0.43 -13.54 -9.41
N PHE A 408 -0.89 -13.70 -9.56
CA PHE A 408 -1.58 -13.52 -10.82
C PHE A 408 -2.85 -12.67 -10.66
N ILE A 409 -3.16 -11.89 -11.70
CA ILE A 409 -4.47 -11.28 -11.91
C ILE A 409 -5.14 -11.96 -13.09
N LEU A 410 -6.35 -12.48 -12.88
CA LEU A 410 -7.18 -13.06 -13.93
C LEU A 410 -8.22 -12.04 -14.40
N TYR A 411 -8.09 -11.54 -15.63
CA TYR A 411 -9.09 -10.65 -16.23
C TYR A 411 -10.09 -11.44 -17.08
N SER A 412 -11.22 -11.85 -16.50
CA SER A 412 -12.18 -12.72 -17.22
C SER A 412 -12.90 -12.05 -18.39
N ALA A 413 -12.92 -10.72 -18.47
CA ALA A 413 -13.42 -9.98 -19.63
C ALA A 413 -12.40 -9.84 -20.78
N GLN A 414 -11.14 -10.24 -20.59
CA GLN A 414 -10.14 -10.24 -21.66
C GLN A 414 -10.28 -11.51 -22.51
N GLU A 415 -10.03 -11.35 -23.82
CA GLU A 415 -10.16 -12.44 -24.79
C GLU A 415 -8.84 -13.17 -25.01
N VAL A 416 -7.70 -12.52 -24.72
CA VAL A 416 -6.35 -13.03 -24.94
C VAL A 416 -5.49 -12.67 -23.74
N ASP A 417 -4.64 -13.61 -23.31
CA ASP A 417 -3.66 -13.43 -22.24
C ASP A 417 -4.35 -12.92 -20.94
N GLN A 418 -5.37 -13.65 -20.49
CA GLN A 418 -6.23 -13.25 -19.38
C GLN A 418 -5.51 -13.31 -18.02
N LEU A 419 -4.61 -14.28 -17.85
CA LEU A 419 -3.89 -14.55 -16.61
C LEU A 419 -2.54 -13.81 -16.59
N LYS A 420 -2.52 -12.62 -15.98
CA LYS A 420 -1.34 -11.75 -15.93
C LYS A 420 -0.49 -12.05 -14.70
N TYR A 421 0.81 -12.29 -14.89
CA TYR A 421 1.76 -12.40 -13.79
C TYR A 421 2.07 -11.04 -13.16
N ALA A 422 2.05 -10.98 -11.83
CA ALA A 422 2.32 -9.79 -11.04
C ALA A 422 3.58 -9.98 -10.18
N PRO A 423 4.77 -9.54 -10.65
CA PRO A 423 6.00 -9.71 -9.87
C PRO A 423 5.97 -8.90 -8.58
N ARG A 424 6.62 -9.43 -7.55
CA ARG A 424 6.80 -8.74 -6.27
C ARG A 424 7.69 -7.51 -6.43
N VAL A 425 7.25 -6.38 -5.88
CA VAL A 425 8.02 -5.13 -5.83
C VAL A 425 8.05 -4.61 -4.39
N LYS A 426 9.18 -4.82 -3.68
CA LYS A 426 9.32 -4.46 -2.24
C LYS A 426 9.07 -2.97 -1.98
N ALA A 427 9.55 -2.09 -2.85
CA ALA A 427 9.35 -0.64 -2.71
C ALA A 427 7.86 -0.26 -2.73
N GLN A 428 7.04 -0.91 -3.58
CA GLN A 428 5.60 -0.66 -3.62
C GLN A 428 4.85 -1.34 -2.47
N GLN A 429 5.32 -2.48 -1.96
CA GLN A 429 4.83 -3.05 -0.69
C GLN A 429 5.01 -2.05 0.47
N GLN A 430 6.19 -1.41 0.55
CA GLN A 430 6.48 -0.38 1.56
C GLN A 430 5.59 0.87 1.41
N GLU A 431 5.35 1.34 0.18
CA GLU A 431 4.41 2.44 -0.07
C GLU A 431 2.98 2.08 0.32
N ALA A 432 2.53 0.86 0.03
CA ALA A 432 1.20 0.40 0.40
C ALA A 432 1.02 0.30 1.91
N LEU A 433 2.03 -0.18 2.65
CA LEU A 433 2.02 -0.19 4.13
C LEU A 433 2.06 1.23 4.71
N GLN A 434 2.81 2.15 4.09
CA GLN A 434 2.74 3.56 4.46
C GLN A 434 1.33 4.12 4.27
N LEU A 435 0.70 3.86 3.12
CA LEU A 435 -0.65 4.33 2.83
C LEU A 435 -1.64 3.75 3.84
N ARG A 436 -1.48 2.47 4.19
CA ARG A 436 -2.25 1.81 5.27
C ARG A 436 -2.11 2.55 6.59
N ASN A 437 -0.92 3.01 6.98
CA ASN A 437 -0.75 3.82 8.18
C ASN A 437 -1.50 5.16 8.09
N LEU A 438 -1.56 5.78 6.91
CA LEU A 438 -2.33 7.01 6.70
C LEU A 438 -3.84 6.74 6.82
N LEU A 439 -4.33 5.58 6.36
CA LEU A 439 -5.74 5.19 6.54
C LEU A 439 -6.08 5.04 8.03
N VAL A 440 -5.23 4.33 8.79
CA VAL A 440 -5.42 4.17 10.24
C VAL A 440 -5.38 5.51 10.95
N ALA A 441 -4.42 6.38 10.62
CA ALA A 441 -4.37 7.72 11.20
C ALA A 441 -5.62 8.55 10.86
N ALA A 442 -6.19 8.40 9.67
CA ALA A 442 -7.44 9.05 9.30
C ALA A 442 -8.63 8.54 10.13
N GLU A 443 -8.73 7.23 10.37
CA GLU A 443 -9.74 6.64 11.26
C GLU A 443 -9.62 7.15 12.70
N TYR A 444 -8.39 7.22 13.22
CA TYR A 444 -8.11 7.78 14.54
C TYR A 444 -8.48 9.27 14.62
N CYS A 445 -8.13 10.05 13.60
CA CYS A 445 -8.48 11.47 13.49
C CYS A 445 -10.00 11.69 13.50
N LEU A 446 -10.77 10.86 12.79
CA LEU A 446 -12.24 10.91 12.83
C LEU A 446 -12.78 10.52 14.21
N ALA A 447 -12.25 9.45 14.81
CA ALA A 447 -12.68 8.94 16.11
C ALA A 447 -12.48 9.97 17.25
N ASP A 448 -11.42 10.77 17.17
CA ASP A 448 -11.00 11.72 18.19
C ASP A 448 -11.82 13.03 18.22
N ALA A 449 -12.80 13.21 17.31
CA ALA A 449 -13.57 14.44 17.17
C ALA A 449 -14.33 14.92 18.45
N PHE A 450 -14.38 14.13 19.53
CA PHE A 450 -15.10 14.42 20.79
C PHE A 450 -14.29 14.17 22.07
N ALA A 451 -13.01 13.82 21.98
CA ALA A 451 -12.46 12.91 22.98
C ALA A 451 -11.96 13.52 24.32
N HIS A 452 -11.98 14.84 24.54
CA HIS A 452 -11.45 15.38 25.81
C HIS A 452 -11.95 16.78 26.21
N GLU A 453 -11.94 17.06 27.52
CA GLU A 453 -12.10 18.40 28.07
C GLU A 453 -11.03 19.34 27.49
N GLY A 454 -11.46 20.51 27.02
CA GLY A 454 -10.57 21.50 26.38
C GLY A 454 -10.34 21.26 24.88
N ALA A 455 -10.96 20.26 24.26
CA ALA A 455 -10.95 20.10 22.80
C ALA A 455 -11.54 21.35 22.11
N PRO A 456 -11.04 21.71 20.91
CA PRO A 456 -11.61 22.80 20.14
C PRO A 456 -13.07 22.51 19.76
N PRO A 457 -13.85 23.53 19.36
CA PRO A 457 -15.15 23.31 18.74
C PRO A 457 -15.07 22.25 17.64
N LEU A 458 -16.11 21.45 17.49
CA LEU A 458 -16.15 20.31 16.58
C LEU A 458 -15.79 20.71 15.14
N GLU A 459 -16.25 21.88 14.70
CA GLU A 459 -15.98 22.46 13.39
C GLU A 459 -14.50 22.84 13.17
N ASP A 460 -13.77 23.04 14.26
CA ASP A 460 -12.33 23.35 14.28
C ASP A 460 -11.48 22.10 14.61
N SER A 461 -12.10 20.92 14.68
CA SER A 461 -11.41 19.66 14.96
C SER A 461 -10.50 19.22 13.81
N ALA A 462 -9.60 18.28 14.10
CA ALA A 462 -8.78 17.65 13.06
C ALA A 462 -9.65 16.87 12.05
N ALA A 463 -10.72 16.24 12.51
CA ALA A 463 -11.71 15.55 11.67
C ALA A 463 -12.38 16.51 10.68
N ALA A 464 -12.80 17.69 11.14
CA ALA A 464 -13.36 18.73 10.28
C ALA A 464 -12.39 19.16 9.18
N ARG A 465 -11.13 19.46 9.55
CA ARG A 465 -10.08 19.79 8.58
C ARG A 465 -9.82 18.66 7.59
N LEU A 466 -9.86 17.40 8.03
CA LEU A 466 -9.68 16.23 7.18
C LEU A 466 -10.79 16.14 6.12
N LEU A 467 -12.05 16.28 6.54
CA LEU A 467 -13.22 16.18 5.65
C LEU A 467 -13.29 17.34 4.66
N LEU A 468 -12.97 18.56 5.09
CA LEU A 468 -12.93 19.74 4.21
C LEU A 468 -11.84 19.66 3.11
N ARG A 469 -10.86 18.77 3.26
CA ARG A 469 -9.85 18.51 2.22
C ARG A 469 -10.34 17.56 1.13
N ILE A 470 -11.48 16.89 1.30
CA ILE A 470 -12.07 16.00 0.30
C ILE A 470 -12.78 16.87 -0.76
N ARG A 471 -11.98 17.54 -1.59
CA ARG A 471 -12.48 18.47 -2.62
C ARG A 471 -11.58 18.49 -3.86
N PRO A 472 -12.12 18.81 -5.05
CA PRO A 472 -11.37 18.75 -6.31
C PRO A 472 -10.09 19.60 -6.33
N GLU A 473 -10.09 20.76 -5.66
CA GLU A 473 -8.95 21.69 -5.63
C GLU A 473 -7.74 21.09 -4.92
N SER A 474 -7.96 20.16 -4.00
CA SER A 474 -6.89 19.44 -3.31
C SER A 474 -6.29 18.32 -4.17
N TYR A 475 -6.96 17.92 -5.25
CA TYR A 475 -6.55 16.83 -6.15
C TYR A 475 -6.70 17.24 -7.62
N PRO A 476 -5.94 18.23 -8.10
CA PRO A 476 -6.13 18.81 -9.44
C PRO A 476 -5.89 17.82 -10.58
N GLN A 477 -5.13 16.74 -10.34
CA GLN A 477 -4.86 15.69 -11.32
C GLN A 477 -6.01 14.67 -11.43
N SER A 478 -6.97 14.68 -10.51
CA SER A 478 -8.10 13.73 -10.53
C SER A 478 -8.93 13.86 -11.81
N SER A 479 -9.41 12.72 -12.33
CA SER A 479 -10.20 12.66 -13.56
C SER A 479 -11.29 11.58 -13.49
N GLY A 480 -12.26 11.63 -14.40
CA GLY A 480 -13.34 10.64 -14.50
C GLY A 480 -14.21 10.56 -13.24
N PHE A 481 -14.65 9.34 -12.89
CA PHE A 481 -15.54 9.10 -11.75
C PHE A 481 -15.00 9.65 -10.43
N GLY A 482 -13.71 9.46 -10.14
CA GLY A 482 -13.12 9.97 -8.89
C GLY A 482 -13.20 11.48 -8.75
N ARG A 483 -13.11 12.22 -9.88
CA ARG A 483 -13.32 13.68 -9.86
C ARG A 483 -14.78 14.04 -9.63
N SER A 484 -15.71 13.37 -10.33
CA SER A 484 -17.15 13.59 -10.14
C SER A 484 -17.59 13.30 -8.72
N ASP A 485 -17.03 12.27 -8.09
CA ASP A 485 -17.30 11.92 -6.69
C ASP A 485 -16.78 12.98 -5.72
N LEU A 486 -15.57 13.53 -5.96
CA LEU A 486 -15.03 14.65 -5.19
C LEU A 486 -15.90 15.91 -5.33
N GLU A 487 -16.34 16.23 -6.54
CA GLU A 487 -17.23 17.36 -6.83
C GLU A 487 -18.58 17.18 -6.13
N HIS A 488 -19.15 15.97 -6.18
CA HIS A 488 -20.40 15.64 -5.52
C HIS A 488 -20.30 15.78 -4.00
N PHE A 489 -19.33 15.10 -3.38
CA PHE A 489 -19.12 15.15 -1.93
C PHE A 489 -18.87 16.58 -1.45
N SER A 490 -17.96 17.30 -2.11
CA SER A 490 -17.65 18.69 -1.78
C SER A 490 -18.89 19.58 -1.90
N SER A 491 -19.67 19.45 -2.97
CA SER A 491 -20.89 20.24 -3.18
C SER A 491 -21.92 20.02 -2.07
N VAL A 492 -22.16 18.76 -1.68
CA VAL A 492 -23.06 18.41 -0.57
C VAL A 492 -22.55 19.00 0.74
N LEU A 493 -21.26 18.87 1.02
CA LEU A 493 -20.66 19.36 2.26
C LEU A 493 -20.78 20.88 2.41
N HIS A 494 -20.56 21.64 1.34
CA HIS A 494 -20.66 23.11 1.36
C HIS A 494 -22.10 23.61 1.52
N GLN A 495 -23.11 22.78 1.25
CA GLN A 495 -24.53 23.15 1.39
C GLN A 495 -25.08 22.86 2.80
N LEU A 496 -24.32 22.18 3.67
CA LEU A 496 -24.76 21.87 5.02
C LEU A 496 -24.95 23.15 5.85
N ARG A 497 -26.09 23.24 6.53
CA ARG A 497 -26.33 24.26 7.55
C ARG A 497 -25.40 23.99 8.76
N PRO A 498 -25.10 25.00 9.60
CA PRO A 498 -24.21 24.82 10.75
C PRO A 498 -24.58 23.66 11.67
N LEU A 499 -25.88 23.42 11.90
CA LEU A 499 -26.35 22.28 12.70
C LEU A 499 -26.13 20.94 12.00
N GLU A 500 -26.34 20.87 10.68
CA GLU A 500 -26.13 19.65 9.88
C GLU A 500 -24.64 19.30 9.81
N TRP A 501 -23.78 20.31 9.69
CA TRP A 501 -22.32 20.12 9.75
C TRP A 501 -21.88 19.57 11.10
N LYS A 502 -22.35 20.16 12.21
CA LYS A 502 -22.10 19.64 13.55
C LYS A 502 -22.59 18.20 13.71
N TYR A 503 -23.81 17.92 13.27
CA TYR A 503 -24.38 16.57 13.34
C TYR A 503 -23.56 15.57 12.51
N PHE A 504 -23.19 15.93 11.28
CA PHE A 504 -22.39 15.09 10.40
C PHE A 504 -21.03 14.76 11.01
N LEU A 505 -20.33 15.76 11.55
CA LEU A 505 -19.08 15.54 12.28
C LEU A 505 -19.28 14.66 13.52
N ALA A 506 -20.36 14.91 14.28
CA ALA A 506 -20.70 14.13 15.46
C ALA A 506 -20.89 12.66 15.17
N TYR A 507 -21.72 12.39 14.17
CA TYR A 507 -22.09 11.06 13.79
C TYR A 507 -20.92 10.32 13.12
N SER A 508 -20.14 11.01 12.29
CA SER A 508 -18.93 10.43 11.69
C SER A 508 -17.91 10.03 12.75
N GLY A 509 -17.66 10.88 13.75
CA GLY A 509 -16.76 10.56 14.85
C GLY A 509 -17.28 9.42 15.74
N PHE A 510 -18.58 9.37 15.99
CA PHE A 510 -19.22 8.25 16.68
C PHE A 510 -19.00 6.92 15.94
N ILE A 511 -19.32 6.86 14.64
CA ILE A 511 -19.13 5.66 13.81
C ILE A 511 -17.65 5.23 13.80
N ALA A 512 -16.72 6.17 13.65
CA ALA A 512 -15.29 5.86 13.66
C ALA A 512 -14.82 5.27 15.00
N ARG A 513 -15.34 5.76 16.14
CA ARG A 513 -15.07 5.15 17.46
C ARG A 513 -15.63 3.74 17.57
N GLU A 514 -16.86 3.51 17.13
CA GLU A 514 -17.46 2.17 17.15
C GLU A 514 -16.67 1.19 16.27
N HIS A 515 -16.24 1.59 15.07
CA HIS A 515 -15.38 0.78 14.22
C HIS A 515 -14.03 0.46 14.88
N ARG A 516 -13.40 1.45 15.52
CA ARG A 516 -12.16 1.24 16.26
C ARG A 516 -12.35 0.25 17.40
N LEU A 517 -13.37 0.45 18.23
CA LEU A 517 -13.70 -0.44 19.35
C LEU A 517 -13.97 -1.87 18.86
N ALA A 518 -14.71 -2.05 17.77
CA ALA A 518 -14.97 -3.36 17.18
C ALA A 518 -13.70 -4.05 16.68
N LYS A 519 -12.69 -3.30 16.21
CA LYS A 519 -11.43 -3.86 15.70
C LYS A 519 -10.42 -4.14 16.80
N THR A 520 -10.13 -3.17 17.64
CA THR A 520 -9.01 -3.21 18.60
C THR A 520 -9.44 -3.42 20.05
N GLY A 521 -10.75 -3.35 20.33
CA GLY A 521 -11.30 -3.39 21.68
C GLY A 521 -11.08 -2.12 22.48
N LYS A 522 -11.48 -2.16 23.76
CA LYS A 522 -11.26 -1.09 24.73
C LYS A 522 -10.26 -1.56 25.81
N PRO A 523 -9.10 -0.88 25.97
CA PRO A 523 -8.16 -1.20 27.04
C PRO A 523 -8.79 -1.05 28.43
N GLY A 524 -8.58 -2.02 29.32
CA GLY A 524 -8.96 -1.95 30.74
C GLY A 524 -10.40 -2.36 31.08
N GLU A 525 -11.29 -2.50 30.11
CA GLU A 525 -12.62 -3.08 30.31
C GLU A 525 -12.58 -4.53 29.81
N GLY A 526 -12.31 -5.46 30.75
CA GLY A 526 -11.89 -6.84 30.53
C GLY A 526 -12.86 -7.81 29.81
N ARG A 527 -13.72 -7.32 28.91
CA ARG A 527 -14.65 -8.16 28.14
C ARG A 527 -14.83 -7.78 26.66
N ASN A 528 -14.24 -6.69 26.17
CA ASN A 528 -14.39 -6.33 24.75
C ASN A 528 -13.05 -5.97 24.11
N LEU A 529 -12.34 -7.01 23.65
CA LEU A 529 -11.06 -6.89 22.92
C LEU A 529 -11.24 -6.79 21.40
N GLY A 530 -12.49 -6.69 20.93
CA GLY A 530 -12.83 -6.62 19.51
C GLY A 530 -12.27 -7.79 18.70
N GLN A 531 -12.09 -7.58 17.40
CA GLN A 531 -11.47 -8.56 16.48
C GLN A 531 -10.05 -8.95 16.94
N ALA A 532 -9.29 -8.01 17.51
CA ALA A 532 -7.93 -8.26 17.98
C ALA A 532 -7.86 -9.26 19.15
N GLY A 533 -8.96 -9.51 19.85
CA GLY A 533 -9.07 -10.58 20.85
C GLY A 533 -8.72 -11.97 20.28
N LEU A 534 -8.82 -12.17 18.96
CA LEU A 534 -8.40 -13.41 18.30
C LEU A 534 -6.93 -13.78 18.56
N TRP A 535 -6.01 -12.81 18.61
CA TRP A 535 -4.59 -13.06 18.88
C TRP A 535 -4.07 -12.42 20.17
N ARG A 536 -4.81 -11.46 20.76
CA ARG A 536 -4.43 -10.83 22.03
C ARG A 536 -4.84 -11.63 23.25
N CYS A 537 -5.95 -12.36 23.18
CA CYS A 537 -6.37 -13.21 24.29
C CYS A 537 -5.69 -14.58 24.19
N THR A 538 -5.16 -15.03 25.32
CA THR A 538 -4.73 -16.40 25.52
C THR A 538 -5.91 -17.37 25.46
N TRP A 539 -5.61 -18.65 25.29
CA TRP A 539 -6.61 -19.71 25.35
C TRP A 539 -7.39 -19.69 26.68
N ALA A 540 -6.69 -19.49 27.80
CA ALA A 540 -7.27 -19.49 29.14
C ALA A 540 -8.28 -18.35 29.34
N GLU A 541 -7.93 -17.12 28.92
CA GLU A 541 -8.83 -15.96 29.00
C GLU A 541 -10.10 -16.18 28.16
N LYS A 542 -9.96 -16.68 26.92
CA LYS A 542 -11.13 -16.98 26.07
C LYS A 542 -12.01 -18.07 26.67
N ASN A 543 -11.42 -19.09 27.28
CA ASN A 543 -12.16 -20.18 27.93
C ASN A 543 -12.90 -19.68 29.20
N GLU A 544 -12.27 -18.83 30.01
CA GLU A 544 -12.89 -18.21 31.19
C GLU A 544 -14.04 -17.27 30.80
N ALA A 545 -13.91 -16.58 29.67
CA ALA A 545 -14.96 -15.73 29.10
C ALA A 545 -16.07 -16.49 28.36
N TYR A 546 -15.98 -17.82 28.24
CA TYR A 546 -16.89 -18.66 27.44
C TYR A 546 -16.93 -18.29 25.94
N GLU A 547 -15.81 -17.79 25.41
CA GLU A 547 -15.64 -17.34 24.02
C GLU A 547 -14.97 -18.40 23.13
N LEU A 548 -14.63 -19.57 23.67
CA LEU A 548 -13.89 -20.62 22.96
C LEU A 548 -14.59 -21.98 23.04
N LEU A 549 -14.79 -22.59 21.87
CA LEU A 549 -15.09 -24.01 21.73
C LEU A 549 -13.82 -24.73 21.25
N GLY A 550 -13.06 -25.30 22.19
CA GLY A 550 -11.76 -25.92 21.94
C GLY A 550 -11.80 -27.41 21.61
N HIS A 551 -10.65 -27.96 21.20
CA HIS A 551 -10.41 -29.39 20.97
C HIS A 551 -11.36 -30.06 19.95
N LEU A 552 -11.91 -29.27 19.03
CA LEU A 552 -12.70 -29.78 17.93
C LEU A 552 -11.82 -30.52 16.92
N ARG A 553 -12.35 -31.61 16.38
CA ARG A 553 -11.76 -32.37 15.27
C ARG A 553 -12.84 -32.65 14.25
N LEU A 554 -12.52 -32.47 12.96
CA LEU A 554 -13.37 -32.93 11.89
C LEU A 554 -13.37 -34.48 11.89
N VAL A 555 -14.51 -35.08 12.20
CA VAL A 555 -14.69 -36.55 12.24
C VAL A 555 -15.11 -37.07 10.87
N ASP A 556 -16.01 -36.33 10.21
CA ASP A 556 -16.55 -36.63 8.90
C ASP A 556 -16.70 -35.30 8.13
N ASN A 557 -16.44 -35.31 6.82
CA ASN A 557 -16.56 -34.11 5.97
C ASN A 557 -17.62 -34.36 4.88
N ARG A 558 -18.84 -33.92 5.15
CA ARG A 558 -19.99 -34.03 4.22
C ARG A 558 -20.33 -32.73 3.52
N ALA A 559 -19.42 -31.75 3.52
CA ALA A 559 -19.69 -30.42 2.97
C ALA A 559 -20.06 -30.40 1.47
N GLY A 560 -19.80 -31.49 0.73
CA GLY A 560 -20.20 -31.66 -0.67
C GLY A 560 -21.53 -32.40 -0.88
N GLU A 561 -22.21 -32.83 0.18
CA GLU A 561 -23.49 -33.53 0.09
C GLU A 561 -24.65 -32.53 0.00
N ALA A 562 -25.77 -32.96 -0.62
CA ALA A 562 -26.95 -32.10 -0.78
C ALA A 562 -27.67 -31.78 0.55
N ASP A 563 -27.38 -32.56 1.61
CA ASP A 563 -27.87 -32.38 2.98
C ASP A 563 -26.68 -32.61 3.96
N PRO A 564 -25.86 -31.57 4.22
CA PRO A 564 -24.56 -31.67 4.88
C PRO A 564 -24.57 -31.98 6.39
#